data_AF-A0A1G1W8C6-F1
#
_entry.id   AF-A0A1G1W8C6-F1
#
_cell.length_a   1.000
_cell.length_b   1.000
_cell.length_c   1.000
_cell.angle_alpha   90.00
_cell.angle_beta   90.00
_cell.angle_gamma   90.00
#
_symmetry.space_group_name_H-M   'P 1'
#
loop_
_entity.id
_entity.type
_entity.pdbx_description
1 polymer ?
#
loop_
_entity_poly.entity_id
_entity_poly.type
_entity_poly.pdbx_seq_one_letter_code
_entity_poly.pdbx_strand_id
1 'polypeptide(L)'
;MPDALVASDVVQDVERTGREIDFGKLYGQLFPRVLGYIYKKTAPDVELAEDLAAEAFTRALEKLETLREPYCVGAWVMTIAKNLANSHWRGEERKTRYMSRLVADYFRNADTGDPEAMLICEEEAVLLEAAIGRLTPREQSIVELTREGKSTREIAELLYCSEVNIRVMKGRLIVKIKHYLSANQ
;
A
#
# COMPACT_ATOMS: atom_id res chain seq x y z
N MET A 1 8.15 26.02 -2.35
CA MET A 1 6.89 26.71 -2.65
C MET A 1 5.89 25.65 -3.07
N PRO A 2 4.82 25.37 -2.31
CA PRO A 2 3.84 24.38 -2.71
C PRO A 2 2.77 25.03 -3.60
N ASP A 3 2.60 24.41 -4.76
CA ASP A 3 1.71 24.81 -5.84
C ASP A 3 0.25 24.88 -5.41
N ALA A 4 -0.34 26.04 -5.64
CA ALA A 4 -1.73 26.36 -5.41
C ALA A 4 -2.58 25.95 -6.63
N LEU A 5 -2.75 24.65 -6.87
CA LEU A 5 -3.65 24.05 -7.86
C LEU A 5 -3.99 22.66 -7.28
N VAL A 6 -5.15 22.40 -6.66
CA VAL A 6 -6.45 22.17 -7.28
C VAL A 6 -7.54 22.38 -6.22
N ALA A 7 -8.09 23.58 -6.15
CA ALA A 7 -9.33 23.89 -5.43
C ALA A 7 -10.25 24.65 -6.39
N SER A 8 -10.88 23.92 -7.32
CA SER A 8 -12.08 24.34 -8.03
C SER A 8 -12.44 23.24 -9.04
N ASP A 9 -13.19 22.25 -8.59
CA ASP A 9 -13.98 21.42 -9.50
C ASP A 9 -15.40 21.44 -8.92
N VAL A 10 -16.06 22.59 -9.13
CA VAL A 10 -17.45 22.81 -8.77
C VAL A 10 -18.28 21.75 -9.49
N VAL A 11 -18.98 20.94 -8.70
CA VAL A 11 -19.95 19.95 -9.18
C VAL A 11 -21.15 20.72 -9.73
N GLN A 12 -21.05 21.17 -10.98
CA GLN A 12 -22.21 21.52 -11.78
C GLN A 12 -22.50 20.34 -12.71
N ASP A 13 -23.79 20.08 -12.92
CA ASP A 13 -24.34 19.20 -13.97
C ASP A 13 -24.68 17.75 -13.61
N VAL A 14 -25.20 17.49 -12.41
CA VAL A 14 -26.24 16.44 -12.31
C VAL A 14 -27.57 17.11 -12.68
N GLU A 15 -27.86 17.15 -13.97
CA GLU A 15 -29.09 17.73 -14.50
C GLU A 15 -30.32 17.11 -13.84
N ARG A 16 -31.18 18.00 -13.35
CA ARG A 16 -32.44 17.75 -12.66
C ARG A 16 -33.37 16.87 -13.48
N THR A 17 -33.67 15.67 -12.98
CA THR A 17 -34.83 14.88 -13.40
C THR A 17 -35.61 14.46 -12.18
N GLY A 18 -36.73 15.13 -11.88
CA GLY A 18 -37.68 14.72 -10.83
C GLY A 18 -37.13 14.72 -9.40
N ARG A 19 -37.98 14.41 -8.43
CA ARG A 19 -37.60 14.23 -7.01
C ARG A 19 -36.86 12.91 -6.75
N GLU A 20 -36.46 12.22 -7.81
CA GLU A 20 -36.00 10.84 -7.82
C GLU A 20 -34.66 10.79 -8.55
N ILE A 21 -33.64 10.21 -7.91
CA ILE A 21 -32.29 10.14 -8.48
C ILE A 21 -32.27 8.98 -9.48
N ASP A 22 -32.08 9.28 -10.77
CA ASP A 22 -31.72 8.26 -11.76
C ASP A 22 -30.26 7.84 -11.55
N PHE A 23 -30.07 6.79 -10.78
CA PHE A 23 -28.73 6.28 -10.44
C PHE A 23 -28.00 5.70 -11.66
N GLY A 24 -28.73 5.19 -12.67
CA GLY A 24 -28.13 4.67 -13.89
C GLY A 24 -27.50 5.79 -14.74
N LYS A 25 -28.22 6.90 -14.90
CA LYS A 25 -27.68 8.10 -15.57
C LYS A 25 -26.52 8.71 -14.79
N LEU A 26 -26.64 8.78 -13.46
CA LEU A 26 -25.57 9.26 -12.58
C LEU A 26 -24.30 8.39 -12.72
N TYR A 27 -24.45 7.07 -12.73
CA TYR A 27 -23.35 6.12 -12.88
C TYR A 27 -22.60 6.37 -14.19
N GLY A 28 -23.31 6.44 -15.32
CA GLY A 28 -22.70 6.66 -16.64
C GLY A 28 -21.89 7.95 -16.73
N GLN A 29 -22.32 9.01 -16.06
CA GLN A 29 -21.61 10.30 -16.03
C GLN A 29 -20.43 10.32 -15.06
N LEU A 30 -20.58 9.71 -13.91
CA LEU A 30 -19.65 9.88 -12.79
C LEU A 30 -18.59 8.78 -12.73
N PHE A 31 -18.87 7.59 -13.26
CA PHE A 31 -17.97 6.44 -13.22
C PHE A 31 -16.58 6.75 -13.81
N PRO A 32 -16.45 7.38 -15.00
CA PRO A 32 -15.13 7.72 -15.54
C PRO A 32 -14.33 8.68 -14.64
N ARG A 33 -15.00 9.58 -13.92
CA ARG A 33 -14.36 10.53 -12.99
C ARG A 33 -13.91 9.83 -11.71
N VAL A 34 -14.76 8.96 -11.16
CA VAL A 34 -14.43 8.14 -9.98
C VAL A 34 -13.26 7.22 -10.28
N LEU A 35 -13.34 6.47 -11.37
CA LEU A 35 -12.28 5.55 -11.81
C LEU A 35 -10.97 6.33 -12.06
N GLY A 36 -11.03 7.44 -12.79
CA GLY A 36 -9.85 8.27 -13.05
C GLY A 36 -9.21 8.86 -11.78
N TYR A 37 -10.00 9.18 -10.75
CA TYR A 37 -9.48 9.62 -9.45
C TYR A 37 -8.79 8.48 -8.70
N ILE A 38 -9.45 7.32 -8.60
CA ILE A 38 -8.93 6.16 -7.88
C ILE A 38 -7.67 5.64 -8.57
N TYR A 39 -7.69 5.53 -9.89
CA TYR A 39 -6.54 5.09 -10.68
C TYR A 39 -5.31 5.98 -10.43
N LYS A 40 -5.45 7.30 -10.32
CA LYS A 40 -4.34 8.19 -9.96
C LYS A 40 -3.73 7.91 -8.57
N LYS A 41 -4.44 7.17 -7.71
CA LYS A 41 -4.02 6.80 -6.35
C LYS A 41 -3.55 5.35 -6.23
N THR A 42 -3.97 4.48 -7.14
CA THR A 42 -3.67 3.04 -7.11
C THR A 42 -2.83 2.57 -8.30
N ALA A 43 -2.47 3.46 -9.24
CA ALA A 43 -1.68 3.11 -10.39
C ALA A 43 -0.34 2.44 -9.99
N PRO A 44 0.08 1.37 -10.69
CA PRO A 44 -0.47 0.90 -11.97
C PRO A 44 -1.61 -0.14 -11.86
N ASP A 45 -2.15 -0.41 -10.68
CA ASP A 45 -3.17 -1.45 -10.48
C ASP A 45 -4.56 -1.01 -11.00
N VAL A 46 -4.89 -1.47 -12.21
CA VAL A 46 -6.16 -1.17 -12.91
C VAL A 46 -7.32 -1.95 -12.29
N GLU A 47 -7.13 -3.23 -11.99
CA GLU A 47 -8.17 -4.09 -11.43
C GLU A 47 -8.62 -3.56 -10.06
N LEU A 48 -7.66 -3.21 -9.20
CA LEU A 48 -7.94 -2.56 -7.92
C LEU A 48 -8.69 -1.23 -8.10
N ALA A 49 -8.35 -0.45 -9.13
CA ALA A 49 -9.04 0.81 -9.39
C ALA A 49 -10.51 0.59 -9.78
N GLU A 50 -10.77 -0.42 -10.60
CA GLU A 50 -12.12 -0.82 -11.02
C GLU A 50 -12.93 -1.37 -9.84
N ASP A 51 -12.33 -2.23 -9.01
CA ASP A 51 -12.96 -2.78 -7.82
C ASP A 51 -13.35 -1.71 -6.81
N LEU A 52 -12.44 -0.79 -6.49
CA LEU A 52 -12.72 0.32 -5.57
C LEU A 52 -13.76 1.29 -6.14
N ALA A 53 -13.76 1.49 -7.47
CA ALA A 53 -14.79 2.29 -8.12
C ALA A 53 -16.17 1.61 -8.01
N ALA A 54 -16.26 0.32 -8.32
CA ALA A 54 -17.47 -0.47 -8.18
C ALA A 54 -17.98 -0.44 -6.72
N GLU A 55 -17.10 -0.64 -5.74
CA GLU A 55 -17.46 -0.57 -4.33
C GLU A 55 -17.97 0.82 -3.93
N ALA A 56 -17.40 1.90 -4.46
CA ALA A 56 -17.88 3.25 -4.18
C ALA A 56 -19.33 3.46 -4.62
N PHE A 57 -19.70 2.98 -5.82
CA PHE A 57 -21.06 3.05 -6.32
C PHE A 57 -22.01 2.11 -5.57
N THR A 58 -21.58 0.89 -5.23
CA THR A 58 -22.37 -0.03 -4.39
C THR A 58 -22.73 0.60 -3.06
N ARG A 59 -21.74 1.16 -2.34
CA ARG A 59 -21.97 1.84 -1.06
C ARG A 59 -22.84 3.09 -1.20
N ALA A 60 -22.73 3.80 -2.32
CA ALA A 60 -23.57 4.95 -2.59
C ALA A 60 -25.02 4.54 -2.84
N LEU A 61 -25.26 3.46 -3.56
CA LEU A 61 -26.58 2.93 -3.83
C LEU A 61 -27.26 2.44 -2.54
N GLU A 62 -26.55 1.67 -1.72
CA GLU A 62 -27.04 1.16 -0.42
C GLU A 62 -27.44 2.28 0.55
N LYS A 63 -26.76 3.42 0.48
CA LYS A 63 -26.95 4.55 1.40
C LYS A 63 -27.71 5.71 0.77
N LEU A 64 -28.25 5.52 -0.44
CA LEU A 64 -28.83 6.60 -1.23
C LEU A 64 -29.97 7.30 -0.47
N GLU A 65 -30.78 6.54 0.27
CA GLU A 65 -31.88 7.06 1.09
C GLU A 65 -31.42 7.94 2.26
N THR A 66 -30.16 7.83 2.68
CA THR A 66 -29.60 8.67 3.76
C THR A 66 -29.17 10.04 3.28
N LEU A 67 -29.15 10.27 1.96
CA LEU A 67 -28.73 11.53 1.37
C LEU A 67 -29.82 12.59 1.57
N ARG A 68 -29.53 13.55 2.45
CA ARG A 68 -30.44 14.67 2.77
C ARG A 68 -30.66 15.63 1.60
N GLU A 69 -29.63 15.77 0.76
CA GLU A 69 -29.60 16.73 -0.35
C GLU A 69 -29.36 15.98 -1.67
N PRO A 70 -30.42 15.56 -2.38
CA PRO A 70 -30.30 14.78 -3.61
C PRO A 70 -29.41 15.43 -4.69
N TYR A 71 -29.36 16.76 -4.74
CA TYR A 71 -28.51 17.50 -5.68
C TYR A 71 -27.01 17.35 -5.40
N CYS A 72 -26.62 16.92 -4.20
CA CYS A 72 -25.22 16.70 -3.81
C CYS A 72 -24.72 15.28 -4.13
N VAL A 73 -25.54 14.42 -4.76
CA VAL A 73 -25.23 12.99 -4.94
C VAL A 73 -23.88 12.74 -5.62
N GLY A 74 -23.52 13.55 -6.64
CA GLY A 74 -22.22 13.42 -7.32
C GLY A 74 -21.03 13.71 -6.40
N ALA A 75 -21.09 14.79 -5.62
CA ALA A 75 -20.05 15.13 -4.65
C ALA A 75 -19.96 14.09 -3.52
N TRP A 76 -21.11 13.53 -3.13
CA TRP A 76 -21.20 12.51 -2.10
C TRP A 76 -20.57 11.19 -2.55
N VAL A 77 -20.88 10.68 -3.75
CA VAL A 77 -20.23 9.50 -4.34
C VAL A 77 -18.72 9.72 -4.44
N MET A 78 -18.29 10.89 -4.91
CA MET A 78 -16.87 11.23 -4.99
C MET A 78 -16.19 11.21 -3.61
N THR A 79 -16.91 11.57 -2.56
CA THR A 79 -16.40 11.50 -1.17
C THR A 79 -16.24 10.05 -0.71
N ILE A 80 -17.19 9.17 -1.04
CA ILE A 80 -17.09 7.73 -0.76
C ILE A 80 -15.86 7.14 -1.47
N ALA A 81 -15.69 7.43 -2.76
CA ALA A 81 -14.54 6.99 -3.56
C ALA A 81 -13.20 7.47 -2.96
N LYS A 82 -13.11 8.75 -2.58
CA LYS A 82 -11.95 9.32 -1.90
C LYS A 82 -11.63 8.58 -0.61
N ASN A 83 -12.63 8.27 0.20
CA ASN A 83 -12.46 7.58 1.48
C ASN A 83 -11.99 6.14 1.28
N LEU A 84 -12.53 5.42 0.29
CA LEU A 84 -12.10 4.08 -0.08
C LEU A 84 -10.64 4.07 -0.52
N ALA A 85 -10.28 4.90 -1.49
CA ALA A 85 -8.89 5.01 -1.97
C ALA A 85 -7.92 5.38 -0.84
N ASN A 86 -8.27 6.37 0.00
CA ASN A 86 -7.44 6.77 1.14
C ASN A 86 -7.37 5.70 2.24
N SER A 87 -8.41 4.88 2.41
CA SER A 87 -8.42 3.77 3.37
C SER A 87 -7.52 2.65 2.89
N HIS A 88 -7.65 2.27 1.62
CA HIS A 88 -6.79 1.28 0.97
C HIS A 88 -5.31 1.69 1.07
N TRP A 89 -4.99 2.92 0.65
CA TRP A 89 -3.63 3.47 0.72
C TRP A 89 -3.08 3.50 2.16
N ARG A 90 -3.88 3.93 3.15
CA ARG A 90 -3.46 3.92 4.57
C ARG A 90 -3.31 2.52 5.14
N GLY A 91 -4.04 1.53 4.61
CA GLY A 91 -3.85 0.11 4.90
C GLY A 91 -2.49 -0.35 4.37
N GLU A 92 -2.21 -0.06 3.11
CA GLU A 92 -0.98 -0.46 2.45
C GLU A 92 0.26 0.20 3.06
N GLU A 93 0.22 1.50 3.35
CA GLU A 93 1.30 2.16 4.07
C GLU A 93 1.54 1.57 5.47
N ARG A 94 0.48 1.14 6.16
CA ARG A 94 0.61 0.48 7.47
C ARG A 94 1.26 -0.90 7.31
N LYS A 95 0.88 -1.67 6.29
CA LYS A 95 1.50 -2.95 5.90
C LYS A 95 2.99 -2.76 5.61
N THR A 96 3.35 -1.80 4.76
CA THR A 96 4.74 -1.45 4.42
C THR A 96 5.54 -1.00 5.64
N ARG A 97 4.97 -0.15 6.50
CA ARG A 97 5.64 0.28 7.74
C ARG A 97 5.80 -0.85 8.75
N TYR A 98 4.82 -1.75 8.86
CA TYR A 98 4.89 -2.93 9.70
C TYR A 98 6.02 -3.86 9.23
N MET A 99 6.03 -4.22 7.94
CA MET A 99 7.10 -5.01 7.33
C MET A 99 8.47 -4.35 7.47
N SER A 100 8.53 -3.02 7.31
CA SER A 100 9.75 -2.24 7.50
C SER A 100 10.29 -2.30 8.92
N ARG A 101 9.43 -2.40 9.93
CA ARG A 101 9.82 -2.56 11.33
C ARG A 101 10.25 -3.99 11.59
N LEU A 102 9.46 -4.95 11.12
CA LEU A 102 9.72 -6.38 11.27
C LEU A 102 11.09 -6.77 10.71
N VAL A 103 11.42 -6.34 9.48
CA VAL A 103 12.74 -6.58 8.87
C VAL A 103 13.85 -5.90 9.69
N ALA A 104 13.62 -4.70 10.21
CA ALA A 104 14.63 -3.99 11.00
C ALA A 104 14.86 -4.65 12.38
N ASP A 105 13.80 -5.13 13.03
CA ASP A 105 13.88 -5.85 14.30
C ASP A 105 14.52 -7.22 14.10
N TYR A 106 14.26 -7.88 12.97
CA TYR A 106 14.91 -9.14 12.61
C TYR A 106 16.43 -9.07 12.59
N PHE A 107 16.98 -8.12 11.82
CA PHE A 107 18.43 -7.97 11.69
C PHE A 107 19.08 -7.46 12.98
N ARG A 108 18.32 -6.79 13.86
CA ARG A 108 18.79 -6.35 15.18
C ARG A 108 18.77 -7.48 16.21
N ASN A 109 17.73 -8.30 16.22
CA ASN A 109 17.52 -9.34 17.21
C ASN A 109 18.18 -10.68 16.84
N ALA A 110 18.76 -10.80 15.64
CA ALA A 110 19.56 -11.95 15.25
C ALA A 110 20.76 -12.22 16.18
N ASP A 111 21.29 -11.19 16.85
CA ASP A 111 22.33 -11.36 17.87
C ASP A 111 21.77 -11.73 19.27
N THR A 112 20.45 -11.62 19.48
CA THR A 112 19.78 -11.97 20.75
C THR A 112 18.94 -13.25 20.69
N GLY A 113 18.79 -13.86 19.50
CA GLY A 113 18.23 -15.20 19.32
C GLY A 113 16.75 -15.35 19.65
N ASP A 114 15.95 -14.29 19.58
CA ASP A 114 14.51 -14.32 19.86
C ASP A 114 13.69 -14.61 18.57
N PRO A 115 13.16 -15.83 18.37
CA PRO A 115 12.44 -16.23 17.17
C PRO A 115 10.93 -15.90 17.24
N GLU A 116 10.39 -15.52 18.41
CA GLU A 116 8.94 -15.31 18.61
C GLU A 116 8.43 -13.97 18.04
N ALA A 117 9.33 -13.09 17.59
CA ALA A 117 8.98 -11.75 17.12
C ALA A 117 8.31 -11.69 15.73
N MET A 118 8.09 -12.81 15.04
CA MET A 118 7.61 -12.81 13.65
C MET A 118 6.36 -13.64 13.43
N LEU A 119 5.20 -13.02 13.63
CA LEU A 119 3.99 -13.43 12.94
C LEU A 119 3.84 -12.58 11.68
N ILE A 120 4.10 -13.17 10.51
CA ILE A 120 3.93 -12.54 9.20
C ILE A 120 2.70 -13.16 8.55
N CYS A 121 1.80 -12.36 7.97
CA CYS A 121 0.69 -12.88 7.16
C CYS A 121 1.21 -13.52 5.86
N GLU A 122 0.55 -14.54 5.29
CA GLU A 122 1.04 -15.25 4.09
C GLU A 122 1.34 -14.33 2.91
N GLU A 123 0.48 -13.35 2.63
CA GLU A 123 0.70 -12.35 1.58
C GLU A 123 1.96 -11.49 1.81
N GLU A 124 2.21 -11.13 3.07
CA GLU A 124 3.37 -10.33 3.45
C GLU A 124 4.66 -11.13 3.32
N ALA A 125 4.62 -12.43 3.61
CA ALA A 125 5.74 -13.35 3.40
C ALA A 125 6.10 -13.43 1.91
N VAL A 126 5.11 -13.55 1.02
CA VAL A 126 5.34 -13.57 -0.43
C VAL A 126 6.04 -12.29 -0.91
N LEU A 127 5.58 -11.11 -0.47
CA LEU A 127 6.20 -9.84 -0.82
C LEU A 127 7.64 -9.72 -0.30
N LEU A 128 7.89 -10.20 0.92
CA LEU A 128 9.21 -10.21 1.52
C LEU A 128 10.18 -11.13 0.76
N GLU A 129 9.75 -12.35 0.42
CA GLU A 129 10.58 -13.26 -0.39
C GLU A 129 10.86 -12.68 -1.77
N ALA A 130 9.88 -12.06 -2.42
CA ALA A 130 10.09 -11.38 -3.70
C ALA A 130 11.11 -10.23 -3.58
N ALA A 131 11.08 -9.47 -2.48
CA ALA A 131 12.05 -8.41 -2.23
C ALA A 131 13.47 -8.96 -1.93
N ILE A 132 13.58 -10.07 -1.19
CA ILE A 132 14.85 -10.76 -0.94
C ILE A 132 15.41 -11.34 -2.24
N GLY A 133 14.55 -11.88 -3.10
CA GLY A 133 14.90 -12.41 -4.43
C GLY A 133 15.56 -11.38 -5.36
N ARG A 134 15.39 -10.08 -5.10
CA ARG A 134 16.02 -8.98 -5.86
C ARG A 134 17.41 -8.59 -5.35
N LEU A 135 17.83 -9.09 -4.20
CA LEU A 135 19.16 -8.84 -3.66
C LEU A 135 20.22 -9.59 -4.47
N THR A 136 21.48 -9.16 -4.38
CA THR A 136 22.58 -9.92 -4.97
C THR A 136 22.75 -11.27 -4.26
N PRO A 137 23.36 -12.31 -4.89
CA PRO A 137 23.54 -13.62 -4.24
C PRO A 137 24.25 -13.53 -2.89
N ARG A 138 25.28 -12.68 -2.79
CA ARG A 138 26.00 -12.44 -1.53
C ARG A 138 25.11 -11.84 -0.45
N GLU A 139 24.22 -10.93 -0.84
CA GLU A 139 23.28 -10.29 0.06
C GLU A 139 22.21 -11.28 0.54
N GLN A 140 21.70 -12.14 -0.35
CA GLN A 140 20.78 -13.23 -0.02
C GLN A 140 21.41 -14.20 1.00
N SER A 141 22.66 -14.61 0.81
CA SER A 141 23.35 -15.47 1.78
C SER A 141 23.45 -14.83 3.17
N ILE A 142 23.61 -13.51 3.27
CA ILE A 142 23.59 -12.82 4.58
C ILE A 142 22.19 -12.92 5.22
N VAL A 143 21.12 -12.78 4.42
CA VAL A 143 19.74 -12.92 4.90
C VAL A 143 19.46 -14.36 5.35
N GLU A 144 19.86 -15.36 4.56
CA GLU A 144 19.69 -16.78 4.86
C GLU A 144 20.45 -17.20 6.13
N LEU A 145 21.72 -16.83 6.27
CA LEU A 145 22.47 -17.15 7.48
C LEU A 145 21.89 -16.44 8.71
N THR A 146 21.36 -15.21 8.54
CA THR A 146 20.61 -14.54 9.60
C THR A 146 19.33 -15.33 9.95
N ARG A 147 18.66 -15.93 8.96
CA ARG A 147 17.50 -16.82 9.14
C ARG A 147 17.80 -18.10 9.90
N GLU A 148 18.99 -18.62 9.73
CA GLU A 148 19.49 -19.77 10.49
C GLU A 148 19.90 -19.39 11.93
N GLY A 149 19.71 -18.13 12.34
CA GLY A 149 20.06 -17.65 13.68
C GLY A 149 21.57 -17.42 13.87
N LYS A 150 22.34 -17.30 12.79
CA LYS A 150 23.78 -17.01 12.88
C LYS A 150 24.02 -15.59 13.38
N SER A 151 24.92 -15.48 14.34
CA SER A 151 25.41 -14.19 14.83
C SER A 151 26.16 -13.42 13.74
N THR A 152 26.26 -12.10 13.89
CA THR A 152 27.04 -11.25 12.98
C THR A 152 28.49 -11.73 12.83
N ARG A 153 29.07 -12.30 13.89
CA ARG A 153 30.40 -12.91 13.89
C ARG A 153 30.47 -14.17 13.04
N GLU A 154 29.57 -15.12 13.25
CA GLU A 154 29.54 -16.37 12.47
C GLU A 154 29.33 -16.10 10.97
N ILE A 155 28.47 -15.14 10.63
CA ILE A 155 28.27 -14.72 9.23
C ILE A 155 29.56 -14.13 8.64
N ALA A 156 30.29 -13.33 9.42
CA ALA A 156 31.55 -12.74 8.97
C ALA A 156 32.61 -13.81 8.69
N GLU A 157 32.69 -14.82 9.57
CA GLU A 157 33.57 -15.99 9.43
C GLU A 157 33.19 -16.83 8.20
N LEU A 158 31.90 -17.16 8.01
CA LEU A 158 31.41 -17.95 6.88
C LEU A 158 31.57 -17.26 5.52
N LEU A 159 31.46 -15.92 5.49
CA LEU A 159 31.57 -15.13 4.27
C LEU A 159 32.95 -14.47 4.08
N TYR A 160 33.94 -14.88 4.88
CA TYR A 160 35.34 -14.41 4.81
C TYR A 160 35.46 -12.88 4.76
N CYS A 161 34.80 -12.19 5.69
CA CYS A 161 34.84 -10.73 5.80
C CYS A 161 34.82 -10.26 7.26
N SER A 162 34.92 -8.95 7.49
CA SER A 162 34.90 -8.41 8.86
C SER A 162 33.49 -8.28 9.41
N GLU A 163 33.33 -8.43 10.73
CA GLU A 163 32.05 -8.19 11.43
C GLU A 163 31.50 -6.79 11.17
N VAL A 164 32.39 -5.79 11.08
CA VAL A 164 32.03 -4.41 10.74
C VAL A 164 31.40 -4.36 9.35
N ASN A 165 31.96 -5.08 8.37
CA ASN A 165 31.40 -5.15 7.03
C ASN A 165 30.01 -5.80 7.05
N ILE A 166 29.82 -6.93 7.77
CA ILE A 166 28.50 -7.56 7.92
C ILE A 166 27.48 -6.60 8.53
N ARG A 167 27.83 -5.87 9.59
CA ARG A 167 26.92 -4.92 10.25
C ARG A 167 26.51 -3.79 9.30
N VAL A 168 27.44 -3.26 8.53
CA VAL A 168 27.15 -2.25 7.49
C VAL A 168 26.27 -2.84 6.39
N MET A 169 26.55 -4.06 5.93
CA MET A 169 25.75 -4.73 4.92
C MET A 169 24.32 -4.99 5.42
N LYS A 170 24.13 -5.56 6.62
CA LYS A 170 22.80 -5.73 7.24
C LYS A 170 22.02 -4.42 7.29
N GLY A 171 22.65 -3.31 7.69
CA GLY A 171 22.03 -1.98 7.64
C GLY A 171 21.56 -1.56 6.25
N ARG A 172 22.39 -1.80 5.22
CA ARG A 172 22.04 -1.52 3.81
C ARG A 172 20.96 -2.46 3.27
N LEU A 173 20.96 -3.72 3.66
CA LEU A 173 19.95 -4.72 3.28
C LEU A 173 18.56 -4.29 3.75
N ILE A 174 18.44 -3.81 4.99
CA ILE A 174 17.18 -3.28 5.51
C ILE A 174 16.66 -2.15 4.60
N VAL A 175 17.52 -1.21 4.22
CA VAL A 175 17.13 -0.09 3.34
C VAL A 175 16.74 -0.58 1.94
N LYS A 176 17.49 -1.52 1.36
CA LYS A 176 17.19 -2.12 0.05
C LYS A 176 15.87 -2.88 0.04
N ILE A 177 15.65 -3.78 1.01
CA ILE A 177 14.42 -4.56 1.14
C ILE A 177 13.22 -3.62 1.29
N LYS A 178 13.34 -2.56 2.11
CA LYS A 178 12.30 -1.53 2.24
C LYS A 178 11.99 -0.87 0.90
N HIS A 179 13.01 -0.50 0.14
CA HIS A 179 12.83 0.11 -1.17
C HIS A 179 12.10 -0.83 -2.14
N TYR A 180 12.45 -2.12 -2.16
CA TYR A 180 11.79 -3.11 -3.02
C TYR A 180 10.35 -3.41 -2.61
N LEU A 181 10.05 -3.42 -1.30
CA LEU A 181 8.68 -3.56 -0.80
C LEU A 181 7.81 -2.37 -1.21
N SER A 182 8.36 -1.15 -1.16
CA SER A 182 7.63 0.06 -1.61
C SER A 182 7.50 0.18 -3.14
N ALA A 183 8.30 -0.56 -3.91
CA ALA A 183 8.30 -0.52 -5.37
C ALA A 183 7.48 -1.67 -6.01
N ASN A 184 6.96 -2.59 -5.19
CA ASN A 184 6.05 -3.67 -5.60
C ASN A 184 4.57 -3.34 -5.36
N GLN A 185 4.28 -2.08 -5.04
CA GLN A 185 2.95 -1.53 -4.77
C GLN A 185 2.60 -0.49 -5.82
#